data_AF-A0A962YU79-F1
#
_entry.id   AF-A0A962YU79-F1
#
_cell.length_a   1.000
_cell.length_b   1.000
_cell.length_c   1.000
_cell.angle_alpha   90.00
_cell.angle_beta   90.00
_cell.angle_gamma   90.00
#
_symmetry.space_group_name_H-M   'P 1'
#
loop_
_entity.id
_entity.type
_entity.pdbx_description
1 polymer ?
#
loop_
_entity_poly.entity_id
_entity_poly.type
_entity_poly.pdbx_seq_one_letter_code
_entity_poly.pdbx_strand_id
1 'polypeptide(L)' 'MELITGAEILVRCLKEEGVECMFGYPGGAVLHIYDALYA' A
#
# COMPACT_ATOMS: atom_id res chain seq x y z
N MET A 1 -18.77 7.30 3.93
CA MET A 1 -17.36 7.04 4.24
C MET A 1 -17.04 5.71 3.60
N GLU A 2 -16.10 5.68 2.65
CA GLU A 2 -15.68 4.42 2.02
C GLU A 2 -14.88 3.61 3.07
N LEU A 3 -15.23 2.35 3.28
CA LEU A 3 -14.49 1.45 4.18
C LEU A 3 -13.32 0.86 3.41
N ILE A 4 -12.10 1.31 3.73
CA ILE A 4 -10.85 0.83 3.14
C ILE A 4 -9.94 0.27 4.22
N THR A 5 -9.10 -0.68 3.83
CA THR A 5 -8.10 -1.34 4.66
C THR A 5 -6.91 -0.41 4.94
N GLY A 6 -6.13 -0.73 5.98
CA GLY A 6 -4.89 0.01 6.27
C GLY A 6 -3.86 -0.04 5.12
N ALA A 7 -3.84 -1.14 4.36
CA ALA A 7 -2.95 -1.28 3.20
C ALA A 7 -3.36 -0.34 2.06
N GLU A 8 -4.66 -0.24 1.76
CA GLU A 8 -5.17 0.70 0.76
C GLU A 8 -4.94 2.15 1.18
N ILE A 9 -5.10 2.47 2.47
CA ILE A 9 -4.79 3.81 3.00
C ILE A 9 -3.32 4.16 2.73
N LEU A 10 -2.40 3.25 3.06
CA LEU A 10 -0.97 3.46 2.83
C LEU A 10 -0.68 3.72 1.35
N VAL A 11 -1.20 2.90 0.45
CA VAL A 11 -0.98 3.04 -1.00
C VAL A 11 -1.57 4.35 -1.54
N ARG A 12 -2.76 4.77 -1.07
CA ARG A 12 -3.37 6.05 -1.45
C ARG A 12 -2.48 7.23 -1.01
N CYS A 13 -2.02 7.24 0.23
CA CYS A 13 -1.13 8.31 0.71
C CYS A 13 0.18 8.37 -0.09
N LEU A 14 0.80 7.23 -0.38
CA LEU A 14 2.03 7.20 -1.19
C LEU A 14 1.81 7.77 -2.59
N LYS A 15 0.68 7.45 -3.22
CA LYS A 15 0.30 8.00 -4.54
C LYS A 15 0.04 9.50 -4.49
N GLU A 16 -0.69 9.98 -3.48
CA GLU A 16 -1.01 11.40 -3.29
C GLU A 16 0.24 12.26 -3.06
N GLU A 17 1.23 11.73 -2.33
CA GLU A 17 2.53 12.37 -2.12
C GLU A 17 3.50 12.23 -3.32
N GLY A 18 3.06 11.60 -4.42
CA GLY A 18 3.86 11.45 -5.63
C GLY A 18 5.06 10.51 -5.49
N VAL A 19 4.98 9.51 -4.63
CA VAL A 19 6.06 8.52 -4.45
C VAL A 19 6.12 7.58 -5.65
N GLU A 20 7.21 7.64 -6.41
CA GLU A 20 7.40 6.82 -7.63
C GLU A 20 8.12 5.49 -7.37
N CYS A 21 8.90 5.40 -6.28
CA CYS A 21 9.70 4.22 -5.97
C CYS A 21 9.61 3.88 -4.48
N MET A 22 9.35 2.61 -4.18
CA MET A 22 9.34 2.08 -2.81
C MET A 22 10.20 0.82 -2.74
N PHE A 23 11.06 0.76 -1.73
CA PHE A 23 11.80 -0.45 -1.40
C PHE A 23 10.96 -1.31 -0.46
N GLY A 24 10.81 -2.59 -0.80
CA GLY A 24 10.07 -3.55 0.00
C GLY A 24 10.92 -4.76 0.34
N TYR A 25 10.82 -5.21 1.59
CA TYR A 25 11.30 -6.53 1.98
C TYR A 25 10.08 -7.44 2.20
N PRO A 26 9.88 -8.48 1.39
CA PRO A 26 8.67 -9.29 1.45
C PRO A 26 8.61 -10.15 2.73
N GLY A 27 7.40 -10.46 3.17
CA GLY A 27 7.13 -11.30 4.33
C GLY A 27 5.64 -11.36 4.66
N GLY A 28 5.21 -12.36 5.44
CA GLY A 28 3.79 -12.59 5.71
C GLY A 28 3.08 -11.40 6.37
N ALA A 29 3.78 -10.66 7.24
CA ALA A 29 3.22 -9.49 7.93
C ALA A 29 2.91 -8.30 6.99
N VAL A 30 3.58 -8.21 5.84
CA VAL A 30 3.46 -7.10 4.89
C VAL A 30 2.82 -7.49 3.58
N LEU A 31 2.38 -8.75 3.43
CA LEU A 31 1.82 -9.28 2.19
C LEU A 31 0.62 -8.44 1.69
N HIS A 32 -0.24 -8.02 2.60
CA HIS A 32 -1.42 -7.19 2.29
C HIS A 32 -1.09 -5.84 1.67
N ILE A 33 0.10 -5.28 1.93
CA ILE A 33 0.57 -4.04 1.27
C ILE A 33 0.85 -4.32 -0.20
N TYR A 34 1.48 -5.46 -0.52
CA TYR A 34 1.72 -5.87 -1.90
C TYR A 34 0.42 -6.19 -2.63
N ASP A 35 -0.53 -6.86 -1.96
CA ASP A 35 -1.86 -7.08 -2.53
C ASP A 35 -2.53 -5.75 -2.91
N ALA A 36 -2.48 -4.74 -2.03
CA ALA A 36 -3.04 -3.41 -2.28
C ALA A 36 -2.29 -2.58 -3.33
N LEU A 37 -1.00 -2.84 -3.58
CA LEU A 37 -0.23 -2.17 -4.63
C LEU A 37 -0.61 -2.65 -6.03
N TYR A 38 -1.03 -3.91 -6.16
CA TYR A 38 -1.32 -4.58 -7.43
C TYR A 38 -2.81 -4.95 -7.62
N ALA A 39 -3.69 -4.57 -6.69
CA ALA A 39 -5.15 -4.64 -6.82
C ALA A 39 -5.69 -3.51 -7.71
#